data_AF-A0A9C8A7U2-F1
#
_entry.id   AF-A0A9C8A7U2-F1
#
_cell.length_a   1.000
_cell.length_b   1.000
_cell.length_c   1.000
_cell.angle_alpha   90.00
_cell.angle_beta   90.00
_cell.angle_gamma   90.00
#
_symmetry.space_group_name_H-M   'P 1'
#
loop_
_entity.id
_entity.type
_entity.pdbx_description
1 polymer ?
#
loop_
_entity_poly.entity_id
_entity_poly.type
_entity_poly.pdbx_seq_one_letter_code
_entity_poly.pdbx_strand_id
1 'polypeptide(L)'
;MTESLNQAFSNSPRRQKLQIIGSVFMAIVIAAVMLILYLVVSARVVSVGRQLQQAKDEIDQLVYQGVNYRNQIAQLSRFDVMEEKAKEMGFRPPYPGEVFYVPVPGYKLGPETHVEIEQDTRPAVINVNLLEYHQSLFEWIGEQMNNILRPFEGL
;
A
#
# COMPACT_ATOMS: atom_id res chain seq x y z
N MET A 1 -48.34 -26.90 -67.81
CA MET A 1 -49.13 -27.31 -66.63
C MET A 1 -48.49 -28.61 -66.18
N THR A 2 -47.71 -28.75 -65.11
CA THR A 2 -47.76 -28.22 -63.73
C THR A 2 -46.44 -28.55 -63.02
N GLU A 3 -45.44 -27.67 -62.97
CA GLU A 3 -44.16 -28.02 -62.27
C GLU A 3 -43.42 -26.84 -61.61
N SER A 4 -44.13 -25.79 -61.17
CA SER A 4 -43.44 -24.65 -60.53
C SER A 4 -43.99 -24.20 -59.17
N LEU A 5 -44.91 -24.95 -58.57
CA LEU A 5 -45.54 -24.53 -57.31
C LEU A 5 -44.88 -25.05 -56.02
N ASN A 6 -43.79 -25.81 -56.09
CA ASN A 6 -43.26 -26.49 -54.89
C ASN A 6 -41.81 -26.20 -54.48
N GLN A 7 -41.09 -25.28 -55.13
CA GLN A 7 -39.71 -24.96 -54.74
C GLN A 7 -39.50 -23.55 -54.17
N ALA A 8 -40.57 -22.88 -53.75
CA ALA A 8 -40.51 -21.55 -53.13
C ALA A 8 -40.58 -21.56 -51.59
N PHE A 9 -40.48 -22.74 -50.94
CA PHE A 9 -40.58 -22.88 -49.49
C PHE A 9 -39.31 -23.42 -48.79
N SER A 10 -38.14 -23.33 -49.44
CA SER A 10 -36.89 -23.79 -48.83
C SER A 10 -35.76 -22.78 -48.91
N ASN A 11 -36.01 -21.59 -48.38
CA ASN A 11 -34.95 -20.79 -47.78
C ASN A 11 -35.53 -20.17 -46.51
N SER A 12 -35.63 -20.99 -45.45
CA SER A 12 -36.03 -20.53 -44.12
C SER A 12 -34.97 -19.56 -43.58
N PRO A 13 -35.20 -18.23 -43.58
CA PRO A 13 -34.26 -17.25 -43.04
C PRO A 13 -34.39 -17.15 -41.51
N ARG A 14 -35.26 -17.97 -40.91
CA ARG A 14 -35.62 -17.96 -39.49
C ARG A 14 -34.43 -18.25 -38.57
N ARG A 15 -33.49 -19.10 -39.01
CA ARG A 15 -32.31 -19.48 -38.22
C ARG A 15 -31.36 -18.31 -37.98
N GLN A 16 -31.19 -17.45 -38.99
CA GLN A 16 -30.30 -16.29 -38.93
C GLN A 16 -30.89 -15.16 -38.06
N LYS A 17 -32.21 -14.95 -38.13
CA LYS A 17 -32.91 -13.99 -37.25
C LYS A 17 -32.91 -14.44 -35.78
N LEU A 18 -33.06 -15.74 -35.52
CA LEU A 18 -32.96 -16.31 -34.17
C LEU A 18 -31.52 -16.23 -33.62
N GLN A 19 -30.50 -16.41 -34.46
CA GLN A 19 -29.09 -16.26 -34.07
C GLN A 19 -28.72 -14.82 -33.68
N ILE A 20 -29.19 -13.82 -34.42
CA ILE A 20 -28.92 -12.40 -34.12
C ILE A 20 -29.58 -11.98 -32.80
N ILE A 21 -30.83 -12.42 -32.57
CA ILE A 21 -31.52 -12.15 -31.30
C ILE A 21 -30.77 -12.83 -30.14
N GLY A 22 -30.32 -14.08 -30.33
CA GLY A 22 -29.52 -14.79 -29.34
C GLY A 22 -28.17 -14.13 -29.04
N SER A 23 -27.46 -13.63 -30.07
CA SER A 23 -26.16 -12.97 -29.88
C SER A 23 -26.29 -11.62 -29.17
N VAL A 24 -27.32 -10.83 -29.50
CA VAL A 24 -27.61 -9.57 -28.80
C VAL A 24 -27.95 -9.85 -27.34
N PHE A 25 -28.75 -10.88 -27.06
CA PHE A 25 -29.09 -11.25 -25.70
C PHE A 25 -27.85 -11.70 -24.90
N MET A 26 -26.97 -12.49 -25.51
CA MET A 26 -25.69 -12.90 -24.92
C MET A 26 -24.80 -11.68 -24.59
N ALA A 27 -24.70 -10.72 -25.50
CA ALA A 27 -23.93 -9.50 -25.29
C ALA A 27 -24.47 -8.67 -24.10
N ILE A 28 -25.80 -8.58 -23.97
CA ILE A 28 -26.45 -7.90 -22.84
C ILE A 28 -26.16 -8.62 -21.52
N VAL A 29 -26.20 -9.95 -21.50
CA VAL A 29 -25.86 -10.74 -20.30
C VAL A 29 -24.41 -10.51 -19.88
N ILE A 30 -23.47 -10.52 -20.83
CA ILE A 30 -22.07 -10.21 -20.57
C ILE A 30 -21.92 -8.80 -20.02
N ALA A 31 -22.59 -7.81 -20.61
CA ALA A 31 -22.59 -6.43 -20.13
C ALA A 31 -23.18 -6.29 -18.72
N ALA A 32 -24.24 -7.03 -18.40
CA ALA A 32 -24.84 -7.05 -17.06
C ALA A 32 -23.90 -7.66 -16.02
N VAL A 33 -23.24 -8.78 -16.34
CA VAL A 33 -22.23 -9.40 -15.47
C VAL A 33 -21.05 -8.45 -15.25
N MET A 34 -20.59 -7.77 -16.31
CA MET A 34 -19.55 -6.74 -16.23
C MET A 34 -19.96 -5.59 -15.30
N LEU A 35 -21.19 -5.09 -15.42
CA LEU A 35 -21.71 -4.01 -14.57
C LEU A 35 -21.74 -4.43 -13.09
N ILE A 36 -22.19 -5.65 -12.82
CA ILE A 36 -22.25 -6.20 -11.46
C ILE A 36 -20.83 -6.36 -10.90
N LEU A 37 -19.91 -6.91 -11.69
CA LEU A 37 -18.51 -7.09 -11.27
C LEU A 37 -17.83 -5.74 -10.99
N TYR A 38 -18.04 -4.75 -11.87
CA TYR A 38 -17.55 -3.39 -11.69
C TYR A 38 -18.02 -2.77 -10.38
N LEU A 39 -19.32 -2.92 -10.07
CA LEU A 39 -19.92 -2.41 -8.84
C LEU A 39 -19.32 -3.07 -7.59
N VAL A 40 -19.11 -4.40 -7.63
CA VAL A 40 -18.55 -5.17 -6.52
C VAL A 40 -17.08 -4.84 -6.27
N VAL A 41 -16.29 -4.63 -7.33
CA VAL A 41 -14.86 -4.30 -7.18
C VAL A 41 -14.67 -2.88 -6.71
N SER A 42 -15.45 -1.92 -7.23
CA SER A 42 -15.45 -0.53 -6.75
C SER A 42 -15.70 -0.45 -5.24
N ALA A 43 -16.63 -1.26 -4.71
CA ALA A 43 -16.89 -1.34 -3.27
C ALA A 43 -15.71 -1.89 -2.45
N ARG A 44 -14.93 -2.85 -2.99
CA ARG A 44 -13.76 -3.41 -2.29
C ARG A 44 -12.61 -2.43 -2.18
N VAL A 45 -12.33 -1.65 -3.24
CA VAL A 45 -11.24 -0.66 -3.26
C VAL A 45 -11.45 0.42 -2.20
N VAL A 46 -12.70 0.88 -2.01
CA VAL A 46 -13.03 1.87 -0.97
C VAL A 46 -12.81 1.32 0.45
N SER A 47 -13.13 0.04 0.68
CA SER A 47 -13.00 -0.58 2.01
C SER A 47 -11.54 -0.78 2.43
N VAL A 48 -10.67 -1.17 1.49
CA VAL A 48 -9.23 -1.36 1.74
C VAL A 48 -8.51 -0.02 1.88
N GLY A 49 -8.90 0.99 1.09
CA GLY A 49 -8.36 2.34 1.20
C GLY A 49 -8.56 2.97 2.58
N ARG A 50 -9.72 2.73 3.22
CA ARG A 50 -10.00 3.23 4.57
C ARG A 50 -9.09 2.58 5.62
N GLN A 51 -8.87 1.28 5.53
CA GLN A 51 -8.01 0.56 6.48
C GLN A 51 -6.54 0.99 6.33
N LEU A 52 -6.10 1.20 5.08
CA LEU A 52 -4.76 1.71 4.79
C LEU A 52 -4.58 3.14 5.34
N GLN A 53 -5.59 4.00 5.21
CA GLN A 53 -5.56 5.33 5.77
C GLN A 53 -5.49 5.30 7.30
N GLN A 54 -6.31 4.46 7.94
CA GLN A 54 -6.27 4.30 9.40
C GLN A 54 -4.91 3.80 9.90
N ALA A 55 -4.32 2.81 9.22
CA ALA A 55 -2.99 2.31 9.55
C ALA A 55 -1.91 3.40 9.39
N LYS A 56 -2.00 4.24 8.36
CA LYS A 56 -1.09 5.38 8.18
C LYS A 56 -1.25 6.42 9.29
N ASP A 57 -2.49 6.77 9.64
CA ASP A 57 -2.75 7.74 10.70
C ASP A 57 -2.20 7.23 12.07
N GLU A 58 -2.31 5.92 12.34
CA GLU A 58 -1.73 5.29 13.53
C GLU A 58 -0.19 5.34 13.54
N ILE A 59 0.44 5.03 12.40
CA ILE A 59 1.90 5.13 12.25
C ILE A 59 2.37 6.56 12.53
N ASP A 60 1.71 7.55 11.93
CA ASP A 60 2.07 8.95 12.11
C ASP A 60 1.96 9.37 13.59
N GLN A 61 0.86 8.97 14.26
CA GLN A 61 0.69 9.24 15.70
C GLN A 61 1.81 8.64 16.55
N LEU A 62 2.22 7.39 16.29
CA LEU A 62 3.30 6.74 17.01
C LEU A 62 4.65 7.43 16.80
N VAL A 63 4.95 7.85 15.56
CA VAL A 63 6.17 8.61 15.24
C VAL A 63 6.18 9.94 15.99
N TYR A 64 5.07 10.69 15.99
CA TYR A 64 4.96 11.94 16.75
C TYR A 64 5.19 11.73 18.25
N GLN A 65 4.62 10.68 18.84
CA GLN A 65 4.85 10.34 20.24
C GLN A 65 6.32 10.01 20.52
N GLY A 66 6.96 9.21 19.67
CA GLY A 66 8.37 8.86 19.81
C GLY A 66 9.29 10.07 19.79
N VAL A 67 9.05 11.01 18.88
CA VAL A 67 9.81 12.28 18.82
C VAL A 67 9.58 13.12 20.08
N ASN A 68 8.33 13.22 20.54
CA ASN A 68 8.01 13.95 21.75
C ASN A 68 8.72 13.38 23.00
N TYR A 69 8.71 12.05 23.17
CA TYR A 69 9.44 11.40 24.27
C TYR A 69 10.94 11.60 24.18
N ARG A 70 11.55 11.51 22.98
CA ARG A 70 12.97 11.80 22.80
C ARG A 70 13.30 13.23 23.19
N ASN A 71 12.46 14.19 22.80
CA ASN A 71 12.64 15.59 23.18
C ASN A 71 12.53 15.80 24.69
N GLN A 72 11.57 15.15 25.36
CA GLN A 72 11.44 15.21 26.82
C GLN A 72 12.65 14.60 27.54
N ILE A 73 13.09 13.42 27.09
CA ILE A 73 14.31 12.78 27.64
C ILE A 73 15.51 13.68 27.42
N ALA A 74 15.66 14.26 26.22
CA ALA A 74 16.74 15.17 25.91
C ALA A 74 16.71 16.40 26.82
N GLN A 75 15.53 17.00 27.06
CA GLN A 75 15.34 18.15 27.95
C GLN A 75 15.68 17.83 29.42
N LEU A 76 15.22 16.69 29.93
CA LEU A 76 15.50 16.27 31.30
C LEU A 76 16.95 15.78 31.48
N SER A 77 17.56 15.26 30.42
CA SER A 77 18.94 14.78 30.42
C SER A 77 19.98 15.86 30.17
N ARG A 78 19.57 17.12 29.99
CA ARG A 78 20.53 18.20 29.77
C ARG A 78 21.33 18.46 31.05
N PHE A 79 22.63 18.66 30.88
CA PHE A 79 23.56 18.88 31.99
C PHE A 79 23.20 20.09 32.85
N ASP A 80 22.68 21.17 32.25
CA ASP A 80 22.21 22.37 32.96
C ASP A 80 21.06 22.06 33.92
N VAL A 81 20.04 21.31 33.45
CA VAL A 81 18.89 20.91 34.28
C VAL A 81 19.31 19.97 35.42
N MET A 82 20.23 19.04 35.13
CA MET A 82 20.77 18.15 36.18
C MET A 82 21.62 18.91 37.20
N GLU A 83 22.43 19.87 36.76
CA GLU A 83 23.28 20.69 37.62
C GLU A 83 22.43 21.58 38.53
N GLU A 84 21.39 22.22 38.01
CA GLU A 84 20.46 23.04 38.79
C GLU A 84 19.78 22.21 39.88
N LYS A 85 19.23 21.04 39.51
CA LYS A 85 18.59 20.13 40.47
C LYS A 85 19.59 19.59 41.52
N ALA A 86 20.83 19.32 41.12
CA ALA A 86 21.88 18.92 42.05
C ALA A 86 22.18 20.03 43.07
N LYS A 87 22.25 21.30 42.61
CA LYS A 87 22.42 22.46 43.50
C LYS A 87 21.25 22.61 44.47
N GLU A 88 20.00 22.44 44.02
CA GLU A 88 18.80 22.47 44.88
C GLU A 88 18.82 21.38 45.95
N MET A 89 19.34 20.19 45.62
CA MET A 89 19.52 19.09 46.58
C MET A 89 20.74 19.27 47.51
N GLY A 90 21.44 20.41 47.42
CA GLY A 90 22.60 20.73 48.26
C GLY A 90 23.92 20.14 47.78
N PHE A 91 23.96 19.56 46.57
CA PHE A 91 25.22 19.14 45.96
C PHE A 91 25.99 20.35 45.44
N ARG A 92 27.32 20.25 45.46
CA ARG A 92 28.23 21.25 44.92
C ARG A 92 29.22 20.59 43.95
N PRO A 93 29.77 21.34 42.99
CA PRO A 93 30.88 20.84 42.18
C PRO A 93 32.04 20.36 43.08
N PRO A 94 32.64 19.20 42.79
CA PRO A 94 33.76 18.68 43.57
C PRO A 94 35.03 19.51 43.33
N TYR A 95 35.84 19.71 44.36
CA TYR A 95 37.14 20.34 44.20
C TYR A 95 38.15 19.37 43.53
N PRO A 96 39.21 19.88 42.86
CA PRO A 96 40.20 19.05 42.16
C PRO A 96 40.96 17.99 42.98
N GLY A 97 40.74 17.91 44.30
CA GLY A 97 41.27 16.87 45.18
C GLY A 97 40.24 15.93 45.80
N GLU A 98 38.95 16.12 45.52
CA GLU A 98 37.84 15.31 46.06
C GLU A 98 37.36 14.22 45.07
N VAL A 99 37.92 14.21 43.85
CA VAL A 99 37.55 13.27 42.78
C VAL A 99 38.47 12.05 42.82
N PHE A 100 37.92 10.91 43.21
CA PHE A 100 38.63 9.62 43.17
C PHE A 100 38.27 8.86 41.90
N TYR A 101 39.27 8.64 41.04
CA TYR A 101 39.10 7.81 39.85
C TYR A 101 39.25 6.34 40.23
N VAL A 102 38.21 5.55 39.98
CA VAL A 102 38.26 4.09 40.16
C VAL A 102 38.74 3.46 38.85
N PRO A 103 39.92 2.81 38.82
CA PRO A 103 40.36 2.10 37.62
C PRO A 103 39.47 0.88 37.43
N VAL A 104 38.80 0.79 36.28
CA VAL A 104 37.97 -0.37 35.91
C VAL A 104 38.88 -1.41 35.22
N PRO A 105 39.14 -2.58 35.82
CA PRO A 105 40.01 -3.59 35.22
C PRO A 105 39.45 -4.05 33.87
N GLY A 106 40.26 -4.00 32.81
CA GLY A 106 39.86 -4.37 31.46
C GLY A 106 39.28 -3.23 30.61
N TYR A 107 39.15 -2.01 31.16
CA TYR A 107 38.79 -0.84 30.37
C TYR A 107 39.96 -0.44 29.46
N LYS A 108 39.88 -0.83 28.19
CA LYS A 108 40.77 -0.32 27.15
C LYS A 108 40.22 1.03 26.72
N LEU A 109 41.03 2.08 26.75
CA LEU A 109 40.74 3.31 26.02
C LEU A 109 40.61 2.89 24.55
N GLY A 110 39.36 2.72 24.09
CA GLY A 110 39.12 2.47 22.67
C GLY A 110 39.67 3.67 21.88
N PRO A 111 40.20 3.46 20.66
CA PRO A 111 40.50 4.60 19.79
C PRO A 111 39.25 5.47 19.74
N GLU A 112 39.41 6.78 19.99
CA GLU A 112 38.37 7.81 20.00
C GLU A 112 37.17 7.37 19.14
N THR A 113 36.19 6.72 19.77
CA THR A 113 35.03 6.21 19.06
C THR A 113 34.29 7.46 18.63
N HIS A 114 34.50 7.87 17.39
CA HIS A 114 33.65 8.84 16.73
C HIS A 114 32.25 8.24 16.80
N VAL A 115 31.47 8.69 17.77
CA VAL A 115 30.06 8.33 17.87
C VAL A 115 29.42 9.06 16.71
N GLU A 116 29.43 8.41 15.54
CA GLU A 116 28.60 8.82 14.43
C GLU A 116 27.17 8.64 14.94
N ILE A 117 26.58 9.75 15.39
CA ILE A 117 25.16 9.78 15.69
C ILE A 117 24.49 9.58 14.34
N GLU A 118 24.17 8.32 14.05
CA GLU A 118 23.35 7.96 12.91
C GLU A 118 21.97 8.56 13.21
N GLN A 119 21.80 9.81 12.80
CA GLN A 119 20.50 10.45 12.79
C GLN A 119 19.68 9.63 11.82
N ASP A 120 18.83 8.76 12.37
CA ASP A 120 17.81 8.06 11.60
C ASP A 120 16.74 9.08 11.18
N THR A 121 17.15 10.01 10.32
CA THR A 121 16.31 11.02 9.68
C THR A 121 15.69 10.44 8.41
N ARG A 122 15.91 9.15 8.12
CA ARG A 122 15.24 8.50 7.01
C ARG A 122 13.79 8.34 7.47
N PRO A 123 12.81 9.08 6.88
CA PRO A 123 11.44 8.63 7.04
C PRO A 123 11.45 7.17 6.62
N ALA A 124 10.85 6.29 7.44
CA ALA A 124 10.59 4.93 7.01
C ALA A 124 9.72 5.04 5.76
N VAL A 125 10.35 5.13 4.59
CA VAL A 125 9.68 5.09 3.31
C VAL A 125 9.25 3.64 3.21
N ILE A 126 8.07 3.36 3.73
CA ILE A 126 7.38 2.11 3.48
C ILE A 126 7.09 2.13 1.99
N ASN A 127 8.08 1.70 1.21
CA ASN A 127 7.93 1.44 -0.21
C ASN A 127 7.13 0.14 -0.30
N VAL A 128 5.82 0.27 -0.13
CA VAL A 128 4.90 -0.83 -0.44
C VAL A 128 4.95 -0.97 -1.95
N ASN A 129 5.90 -1.76 -2.43
CA ASN A 129 5.95 -2.14 -3.82
C ASN A 129 4.80 -3.14 -4.04
N LEU A 130 3.61 -2.61 -4.30
CA LEU A 130 2.38 -3.34 -4.64
C LEU A 130 2.40 -3.85 -6.08
N LEU A 131 3.55 -4.13 -6.70
CA LEU A 131 3.62 -4.58 -8.10
C LEU A 131 2.65 -5.75 -8.41
N GLU A 132 2.30 -6.54 -7.39
CA GLU A 132 1.34 -7.65 -7.47
C GLU A 132 -0.15 -7.26 -7.52
N TYR A 133 -0.49 -5.98 -7.32
CA TYR A 133 -1.87 -5.45 -7.27
C TYR A 133 -2.16 -4.35 -8.31
N HIS A 134 -1.35 -4.28 -9.39
CA HIS A 134 -1.45 -3.21 -10.39
C HIS A 134 -2.15 -3.61 -11.70
N GLN A 135 -2.46 -4.88 -11.94
CA GLN A 135 -3.23 -5.23 -13.15
C GLN A 135 -4.65 -4.67 -12.98
N SER A 136 -4.93 -3.58 -13.69
CA SER A 136 -6.25 -2.98 -13.67
C SER A 136 -7.23 -3.97 -14.29
N LEU A 137 -8.46 -4.04 -13.78
CA LEU A 137 -9.51 -4.85 -14.39
C LEU A 137 -9.67 -4.55 -15.88
N PHE A 138 -9.45 -3.30 -16.29
CA PHE A 138 -9.48 -2.89 -17.68
C PHE A 138 -8.37 -3.51 -18.52
N GLU A 139 -7.18 -3.71 -17.96
CA GLU A 139 -6.04 -4.33 -18.63
C GLU A 139 -6.26 -5.83 -18.82
N TRP A 140 -6.72 -6.54 -17.78
CA TRP A 140 -7.12 -7.94 -17.90
C TRP A 140 -8.34 -8.13 -18.83
N ILE A 141 -9.32 -7.22 -18.81
CA ILE A 141 -10.46 -7.24 -19.74
C ILE A 141 -9.99 -7.04 -21.17
N GLY A 142 -9.07 -6.09 -21.41
CA GLY A 142 -8.48 -5.88 -22.73
C GLY A 142 -7.82 -7.14 -23.27
N GLU A 143 -7.07 -7.84 -22.41
CA GLU A 143 -6.42 -9.11 -22.75
C GLU A 143 -7.42 -10.24 -23.04
N GLN A 144 -8.48 -10.38 -22.25
CA GLN A 144 -9.53 -11.38 -22.47
C GLN A 144 -10.36 -11.09 -23.71
N MET A 145 -10.73 -9.84 -23.95
CA MET A 145 -11.43 -9.43 -25.17
C MET A 145 -10.58 -9.76 -26.40
N ASN A 146 -9.28 -9.47 -26.36
CA ASN A 146 -8.37 -9.78 -27.45
C ASN A 146 -8.26 -11.29 -27.70
N ASN A 147 -8.18 -12.11 -26.63
CA ASN A 147 -8.18 -13.57 -26.75
C ASN A 147 -9.49 -14.14 -27.34
N ILE A 148 -10.64 -13.56 -27.01
CA ILE A 148 -11.95 -13.98 -27.52
C ILE A 148 -12.18 -13.53 -28.98
N LEU A 149 -11.62 -12.38 -29.37
CA LEU A 149 -11.69 -11.83 -30.72
C LEU A 149 -10.67 -12.45 -31.69
N ARG A 150 -9.54 -12.97 -31.18
CA ARG A 150 -8.50 -13.64 -31.94
C ARG A 150 -8.98 -14.74 -32.92
N PRO A 151 -9.95 -15.62 -32.59
CA PRO A 151 -10.49 -16.59 -33.54
C PRO A 151 -11.37 -15.99 -34.65
N PHE A 152 -11.80 -14.72 -34.54
CA PHE A 152 -12.66 -14.05 -35.53
C PHE A 152 -11.88 -13.18 -36.53
N GLU A 153 -10.62 -12.81 -36.25
CA GLU A 153 -9.77 -12.06 -37.18
C GLU A 153 -9.11 -12.94 -38.26
N GLY A 154 -9.27 -14.27 -38.17
CA GLY A 154 -8.72 -15.25 -39.12
C GLY A 154 -9.72 -15.82 -40.13
N LEU A 155 -10.90 -15.20 -40.30
CA LEU A 155 -11.96 -15.60 -41.24
C LEU A 155 -12.19 -14.52 -42.31
#